data_AF-A0A2K3N466-F1
#
_entry.id   AF-A0A2K3N466-F1
#
_cell.length_a   1.000
_cell.length_b   1.000
_cell.length_c   1.000
_cell.angle_alpha   90.00
_cell.angle_beta   90.00
_cell.angle_gamma   90.00
#
_symmetry.space_group_name_H-M   'P 1'
#
loop_
_entity.id
_entity.type
_entity.pdbx_description
1 polymer ?
#
loop_
_entity_poly.entity_id
_entity_poly.type
_entity_poly.pdbx_seq_one_letter_code
_entity_poly.pdbx_strand_id
1 'polypeptide(L)'
;VVTPVAPLSQQAGYYCRVCECVVKDSANYLDHINGKKHQRMLGMSMRAERSSLKQVQERFQVLKKRKDIGAFTEKDFDDRVLKHQEEEEERKRLRREKKKEKKKEAVEEPEMDPDVAALMGFGGFRSSNKK
;
A
#
# COMPACT_ATOMS: atom_id res chain seq x y z
N VAL A 1 -26.89 8.38 23.88
CA VAL A 1 -26.97 9.06 25.19
C VAL A 1 -25.61 9.67 25.47
N VAL A 2 -25.45 10.98 25.27
CA VAL A 2 -24.20 11.70 25.58
C VAL A 2 -24.24 12.02 27.07
N THR A 3 -23.49 11.28 27.86
CA THR A 3 -23.38 11.50 29.32
C THR A 3 -22.62 12.80 29.59
N PRO A 4 -23.16 13.74 30.39
CA PRO A 4 -22.62 15.09 30.54
C PRO A 4 -21.42 15.23 31.49
N VAL A 5 -20.83 14.13 31.99
CA VAL A 5 -19.79 14.17 33.05
C VAL A 5 -18.55 13.33 32.69
N ALA A 6 -18.19 13.29 31.40
CA ALA A 6 -16.89 12.76 31.00
C ALA A 6 -15.85 13.90 30.97
N PRO A 7 -14.60 13.69 31.43
CA PRO A 7 -13.56 14.70 31.38
C PRO A 7 -13.42 15.25 29.96
N LEU A 8 -13.09 16.55 29.79
CA LEU A 8 -13.08 17.21 28.48
C LEU A 8 -12.21 16.49 27.44
N SER A 9 -11.21 15.72 27.88
CA SER A 9 -10.36 14.87 27.05
C SER A 9 -11.06 13.68 26.39
N GLN A 10 -12.23 13.29 26.91
CA GLN A 10 -13.01 12.13 26.50
C GLN A 10 -14.33 12.54 25.80
N GLN A 11 -14.54 13.85 25.64
CA GLN A 11 -15.63 14.39 24.83
C GLN A 11 -15.29 14.25 23.35
N ALA A 12 -16.32 14.07 22.51
CA ALA A 12 -16.14 13.91 21.08
C ALA A 12 -15.51 15.17 20.44
N GLY A 13 -14.26 15.06 19.98
CA GLY A 13 -13.50 16.12 19.34
C GLY A 13 -11.98 15.98 19.52
N TYR A 14 -11.22 16.92 18.98
CA TYR A 14 -9.78 17.06 19.18
C TYR A 14 -9.50 17.89 20.44
N TYR A 15 -8.90 17.28 21.45
CA TYR A 15 -8.58 17.95 22.71
C TYR A 15 -7.14 18.49 22.71
N CYS A 16 -6.98 19.79 22.98
CA CYS A 16 -5.68 20.40 23.19
C CYS A 16 -5.31 20.43 24.67
N ARG A 17 -4.22 19.77 25.06
CA ARG A 17 -3.74 19.70 26.45
C ARG A 17 -3.21 21.03 27.00
N VAL A 18 -2.68 21.89 26.12
CA VAL A 18 -2.06 23.17 26.53
C VAL A 18 -3.11 24.24 26.76
N CYS A 19 -4.18 24.23 25.98
CA CYS A 19 -5.23 25.26 26.01
C CYS A 19 -6.51 24.78 26.70
N GLU A 20 -6.53 23.52 27.15
CA GLU A 20 -7.68 22.85 27.78
C GLU A 20 -9.00 23.01 27.01
N CYS A 21 -8.95 23.03 25.67
CA CYS A 21 -10.12 23.20 24.82
C CYS A 21 -10.36 21.99 23.91
N VAL A 22 -11.64 21.74 23.62
CA VAL A 22 -12.09 20.72 22.65
C VAL A 22 -12.45 21.43 21.34
N VAL A 23 -11.75 21.08 20.27
CA VAL A 23 -11.99 21.57 18.92
C VAL A 23 -12.68 20.47 18.12
N LYS A 24 -13.76 20.79 17.42
CA LYS A 24 -14.61 19.76 16.76
C LYS A 24 -13.97 19.21 15.47
N ASP A 25 -13.26 20.05 14.72
CA ASP A 25 -12.71 19.71 13.40
C ASP A 25 -11.18 19.61 13.40
N SER A 26 -10.65 18.77 12.52
CA SER A 26 -9.20 18.52 12.39
C SER A 26 -8.43 19.73 11.88
N ALA A 27 -8.95 20.42 10.86
CA ALA A 27 -8.33 21.63 10.31
C ALA A 27 -8.23 22.72 11.38
N ASN A 28 -9.32 22.92 12.11
CA ASN A 28 -9.41 23.92 13.17
C ASN A 28 -8.49 23.57 14.36
N TYR A 29 -8.23 22.28 14.61
CA TYR A 29 -7.26 21.83 15.61
C TYR A 29 -5.80 22.10 15.18
N LEU A 30 -5.48 21.92 13.90
CA LEU A 30 -4.15 22.28 13.37
C LEU A 30 -3.91 23.80 13.45
N ASP A 31 -4.90 24.60 13.09
CA ASP A 31 -4.83 26.07 13.23
C ASP A 31 -4.75 26.51 14.68
N HIS A 32 -5.35 25.75 15.60
CA HIS A 32 -5.23 25.98 17.03
C HIS A 32 -3.81 25.75 17.54
N ILE A 33 -3.18 24.62 17.20
CA ILE A 33 -1.78 24.31 17.60
C ILE A 33 -0.81 25.32 16.97
N ASN A 34 -1.04 25.69 15.71
CA ASN A 34 -0.24 26.69 15.02
C ASN A 34 -0.59 28.13 15.42
N GLY A 35 -1.60 28.30 16.28
CA GLY A 35 -2.08 29.59 16.71
C GLY A 35 -1.12 30.28 17.66
N LYS A 36 -1.00 31.62 17.52
CA LYS A 36 -0.14 32.46 18.36
C LYS A 36 -0.43 32.35 19.86
N LYS A 37 -1.65 31.98 20.27
CA LYS A 37 -2.01 31.79 21.69
C LYS A 37 -1.43 30.49 22.24
N HIS A 38 -1.59 29.39 21.50
CA HIS A 38 -1.07 28.07 21.88
C HIS A 38 0.46 28.08 21.97
N GLN A 39 1.13 28.62 20.94
CA GLN A 39 2.59 28.69 20.92
C GLN A 39 3.18 29.61 21.99
N ARG A 40 2.46 30.69 22.35
CA ARG A 40 2.85 31.55 23.49
C ARG A 40 2.85 30.80 24.81
N MET A 41 1.86 29.93 25.05
CA MET A 41 1.82 29.11 26.26
C MET A 41 2.91 28.03 26.28
N LEU A 42 3.32 27.54 25.11
CA LEU A 42 4.49 26.67 24.96
C LEU A 42 5.84 27.41 25.10
N GLY A 43 5.83 28.74 25.26
CA GLY A 43 7.06 29.54 25.32
C GLY A 43 7.82 29.60 23.99
N MET A 44 7.22 29.12 22.89
CA MET A 44 7.82 29.15 21.56
C MET A 44 7.38 30.41 20.84
N SER A 45 8.36 31.22 20.42
CA SER A 45 8.07 32.38 19.57
C SER A 45 8.03 31.94 18.11
N MET A 46 6.94 32.26 17.42
CA MET A 46 6.71 31.96 16.00
C MET A 46 7.57 32.83 15.05
N ARG A 47 8.56 33.57 15.57
CA ARG A 47 9.44 34.42 14.79
C ARG A 47 10.57 33.57 14.23
N ALA A 48 10.48 33.23 12.94
CA ALA A 48 11.59 32.65 12.22
C ALA A 48 12.66 33.73 11.97
N GLU A 49 13.90 33.45 12.36
CA GLU A 49 15.05 34.28 12.00
C GLU A 49 15.37 34.13 10.50
N ARG A 50 16.00 35.16 9.93
CA ARG A 50 16.45 35.11 8.53
C ARG A 50 17.59 34.10 8.40
N SER A 51 17.48 33.21 7.41
CA SER A 51 18.47 32.17 7.17
C SER A 51 19.80 32.75 6.69
N SER A 52 20.91 32.21 7.20
CA SER A 52 22.26 32.55 6.74
C SER A 52 22.74 31.60 5.63
N LEU A 53 23.75 32.01 4.86
CA LEU A 53 24.31 31.19 3.77
C LEU A 53 24.78 29.81 4.25
N LYS A 54 25.40 29.74 5.44
CA LYS A 54 25.87 28.49 6.04
C LYS A 54 24.71 27.53 6.38
N GLN A 55 23.63 28.06 6.98
CA GLN A 55 22.44 27.26 7.30
C GLN A 55 21.78 26.69 6.04
N VAL A 56 21.78 27.44 4.94
CA VAL A 56 21.23 26.97 3.66
C VAL A 56 22.08 25.83 3.10
N GLN A 57 23.41 25.98 3.10
CA GLN A 57 24.34 24.93 2.64
C GLN A 57 24.18 23.62 3.45
N GLU A 58 24.10 23.70 4.77
CA GLU A 58 23.89 22.54 5.64
C GLU A 58 22.53 21.86 5.37
N ARG A 59 21.45 22.64 5.18
CA ARG A 59 20.13 22.10 4.82
C ARG A 59 20.16 21.37 3.48
N PHE A 60 20.86 21.91 2.48
CA PHE A 60 21.02 21.24 1.19
C PHE A 60 21.79 19.93 1.31
N GLN A 61 22.85 19.87 2.12
CA GLN A 61 23.59 18.63 2.37
C GLN A 61 22.71 17.57 3.04
N VAL A 62 21.91 17.95 4.04
CA VAL A 62 20.97 17.03 4.71
C VAL A 62 19.89 16.54 3.74
N LEU A 63 19.33 17.41 2.92
CA LEU A 63 18.32 17.04 1.93
C LEU A 63 18.87 16.12 0.84
N LYS A 64 20.12 16.34 0.40
CA LYS A 64 20.80 15.44 -0.54
C LYS A 64 20.94 14.04 0.04
N LYS A 65 21.48 13.92 1.26
CA LYS A 65 21.61 12.64 1.98
C LYS A 65 20.27 11.93 2.20
N ARG A 66 19.19 12.68 2.48
CA ARG A 66 17.84 12.10 2.64
C ARG A 66 17.24 11.62 1.33
N LYS A 67 17.46 12.33 0.22
CA LYS A 67 17.02 11.87 -1.11
C LYS A 67 17.66 10.54 -1.49
N ASP A 68 18.93 10.35 -1.14
CA ASP A 68 19.64 9.10 -1.42
C ASP A 68 19.07 7.88 -0.68
N ILE A 69 18.32 8.08 0.41
CA ILE A 69 17.71 7.01 1.22
C ILE A 69 16.23 6.78 0.88
N GLY A 70 15.56 7.78 0.27
CA GLY A 70 14.11 7.77 0.04
C GLY A 70 13.67 7.62 -1.41
N ALA A 71 14.61 7.58 -2.37
CA ALA A 71 14.27 7.14 -3.72
C ALA A 71 14.12 5.62 -3.68
N PHE A 72 12.88 5.15 -3.83
CA PHE A 72 12.59 3.78 -4.23
C PHE A 72 13.62 3.37 -5.29
N THR A 73 14.55 2.49 -4.93
CA THR A 73 15.70 2.23 -5.80
C THR A 73 15.20 1.40 -6.99
N GLU A 74 15.76 1.58 -8.18
CA GLU A 74 15.38 0.76 -9.35
C GLU A 74 15.45 -0.75 -9.03
N LYS A 75 16.36 -1.12 -8.14
CA LYS A 75 16.52 -2.46 -7.58
C LYS A 75 15.26 -2.96 -6.84
N ASP A 76 14.54 -2.10 -6.13
CA ASP A 76 13.29 -2.48 -5.46
C ASP A 76 12.14 -2.75 -6.44
N PHE A 77 12.20 -2.18 -7.66
CA PHE A 77 11.23 -2.42 -8.73
C PHE A 77 11.55 -3.74 -9.41
N ASP A 78 12.82 -3.94 -9.77
CA ASP A 78 13.30 -5.16 -10.41
C ASP A 78 13.06 -6.40 -9.52
N ASP A 79 13.33 -6.30 -8.22
CA ASP A 79 13.06 -7.38 -7.26
C ASP A 79 11.56 -7.72 -7.16
N ARG A 80 10.68 -6.70 -7.28
CA ARG A 80 9.23 -6.91 -7.26
C ARG A 80 8.73 -7.54 -8.57
N VAL A 81 9.33 -7.19 -9.70
CA VAL A 81 9.02 -7.76 -11.02
C VAL A 81 9.48 -9.21 -11.10
N LEU A 82 10.69 -9.52 -10.62
CA LEU A 82 11.23 -10.88 -10.57
C LEU A 82 10.35 -11.81 -9.76
N LYS A 83 9.95 -11.42 -8.54
CA LYS A 83 9.04 -12.22 -7.70
C LYS A 83 7.71 -12.51 -8.39
N HIS A 84 7.15 -11.51 -9.09
CA HIS A 84 5.90 -11.71 -9.83
C HIS A 84 6.08 -12.67 -11.02
N GLN A 85 7.23 -12.64 -11.70
CA GLN A 85 7.53 -13.57 -12.80
C GLN A 85 7.74 -15.01 -12.29
N GLU A 86 8.43 -15.17 -11.16
CA GLU A 86 8.63 -16.47 -10.51
C GLU A 86 7.30 -17.08 -10.06
N GLU A 87 6.42 -16.30 -9.41
CA GLU A 87 5.09 -16.77 -9.02
C GLU A 87 4.22 -17.14 -10.24
N GLU A 88 4.29 -16.38 -11.32
CA GLU A 88 3.62 -16.69 -12.59
C GLU A 88 4.13 -18.01 -13.20
N GLU A 89 5.43 -18.22 -13.20
CA GLU A 89 6.07 -19.45 -13.70
C GLU A 89 5.73 -20.66 -12.83
N GLU A 90 5.72 -20.53 -11.50
CA GLU A 90 5.30 -21.59 -10.60
C GLU A 90 3.81 -21.93 -10.79
N ARG A 91 2.93 -20.94 -10.91
CA ARG A 91 1.51 -21.17 -11.24
C ARG A 91 1.36 -21.88 -12.58
N LYS A 92 2.16 -21.55 -13.59
CA LYS A 92 2.15 -22.24 -14.89
C LYS A 92 2.66 -23.67 -14.77
N ARG A 93 3.69 -23.94 -13.96
CA ARG A 93 4.21 -25.29 -13.70
C ARG A 93 3.18 -26.15 -12.98
N LEU A 94 2.58 -25.65 -11.90
CA LEU A 94 1.51 -26.33 -11.17
C LEU A 94 0.28 -26.59 -12.06
N ARG A 95 -0.08 -25.65 -12.94
CA ARG A 95 -1.14 -25.88 -13.95
C ARG A 95 -0.77 -26.98 -14.95
N ARG A 96 0.48 -27.05 -15.38
CA ARG A 96 0.98 -28.09 -16.30
C ARG A 96 1.02 -29.46 -15.61
N GLU A 97 1.45 -29.54 -14.36
CA GLU A 97 1.49 -30.77 -13.56
C GLU A 97 0.08 -31.28 -13.27
N LYS A 98 -0.83 -30.43 -12.78
CA LYS A 98 -2.24 -30.79 -12.60
C LYS A 98 -2.90 -31.24 -13.90
N LYS A 99 -2.52 -30.67 -15.06
CA LYS A 99 -3.01 -31.12 -16.37
C LYS A 99 -2.42 -32.47 -16.78
N LYS A 100 -1.18 -32.79 -16.39
CA LYS A 100 -0.54 -34.08 -16.64
C LYS A 100 -1.11 -35.17 -15.72
N GLU A 101 -1.34 -34.87 -14.45
CA GLU A 101 -1.98 -35.78 -13.48
C GLU A 101 -3.40 -36.11 -13.90
N LYS A 102 -4.23 -35.10 -14.19
CA LYS A 102 -5.58 -35.31 -14.74
C LYS A 102 -5.59 -36.13 -16.04
N LYS A 103 -4.56 -35.99 -16.88
CA LYS A 103 -4.40 -36.80 -18.09
C LYS A 103 -3.95 -38.23 -17.81
N LYS A 104 -3.20 -38.47 -16.72
CA LYS A 104 -2.80 -39.82 -16.30
C LYS A 104 -3.96 -40.54 -15.62
N GLU A 105 -4.66 -39.86 -14.72
CA GLU A 105 -5.88 -40.35 -14.06
C GLU A 105 -6.98 -40.67 -15.10
N ALA A 106 -7.21 -39.78 -16.09
CA ALA A 106 -8.16 -40.05 -17.17
C ALA A 106 -7.73 -41.15 -18.17
N VAL A 107 -6.48 -41.61 -18.11
CA VAL A 107 -5.98 -42.76 -18.90
C VAL A 107 -6.04 -44.05 -18.07
N GLU A 108 -6.04 -43.95 -16.74
CA GLU A 108 -6.13 -45.07 -15.81
C GLU A 108 -7.59 -45.46 -15.47
N GLU A 109 -8.56 -44.55 -15.65
CA GLU A 109 -10.01 -44.84 -15.68
C GLU A 109 -10.58 -44.85 -17.12
N PRO A 110 -10.45 -45.95 -17.88
CA PRO A 110 -10.99 -46.03 -19.24
C PRO A 110 -12.48 -46.43 -19.24
N GLU A 111 -13.36 -45.64 -18.64
CA GLU A 111 -14.83 -45.76 -18.82
C GLU A 111 -15.51 -44.37 -18.77
N MET A 112 -15.12 -43.44 -19.65
CA MET A 112 -15.90 -42.20 -19.83
C MET A 112 -16.35 -42.03 -21.28
N ASP A 113 -17.67 -41.99 -21.44
CA ASP A 113 -18.39 -41.92 -22.71
C ASP A 113 -17.92 -40.77 -23.63
N PRO A 114 -18.00 -40.98 -24.97
CA PRO A 114 -17.53 -40.03 -25.98
C PRO A 114 -18.21 -38.64 -25.92
N ASP A 115 -19.40 -38.54 -25.33
CA ASP A 115 -20.13 -37.28 -25.15
C ASP A 115 -19.51 -36.40 -24.05
N VAL A 116 -18.90 -36.99 -23.01
CA VAL A 116 -18.26 -36.26 -21.91
C VAL A 116 -16.91 -35.66 -22.36
N ALA A 117 -16.22 -36.32 -23.28
CA ALA A 117 -14.97 -35.85 -23.88
C ALA A 117 -15.17 -34.65 -24.84
N ALA A 118 -16.34 -34.58 -25.50
CA ALA A 118 -16.75 -33.42 -26.29
C ALA A 118 -17.09 -32.21 -25.40
N LEU A 119 -17.73 -32.44 -24.26
CA LEU A 119 -18.11 -31.39 -23.29
C LEU A 119 -16.90 -30.77 -22.56
N MET A 120 -15.83 -31.54 -22.32
CA MET A 120 -14.58 -31.05 -21.71
C MET A 120 -13.54 -30.48 -22.70
N GLY A 121 -13.91 -30.27 -23.97
CA GLY A 121 -13.07 -29.58 -24.95
C GLY A 121 -11.83 -30.36 -25.42
N PHE A 122 -11.82 -31.69 -25.23
CA PHE A 122 -10.76 -32.57 -25.77
C PHE A 122 -10.99 -32.97 -27.23
N GLY A 123 -12.19 -32.76 -27.76
CA GLY A 123 -12.51 -32.97 -29.16
C GLY A 123 -12.41 -31.68 -29.99
N GLY A 124 -11.33 -31.51 -30.77
CA GLY A 124 -11.37 -30.66 -31.96
C GLY A 124 -10.34 -29.53 -32.08
N PHE A 125 -9.04 -29.84 -32.04
CA PHE A 125 -8.04 -29.02 -32.75
C PHE A 125 -7.74 -29.66 -34.10
N ARG A 126 -8.66 -29.49 -35.05
CA ARG A 126 -8.43 -29.85 -36.46
C ARG A 126 -8.01 -28.59 -37.20
N SER A 127 -6.75 -28.54 -37.61
CA SER A 127 -6.23 -27.57 -38.56
C SER A 127 -7.09 -27.56 -39.81
N SER A 128 -7.79 -26.47 -40.08
CA SER A 128 -8.34 -26.19 -41.41
C SER A 128 -7.18 -25.75 -42.30
N ASN A 129 -6.51 -26.72 -42.91
CA ASN A 129 -5.63 -26.51 -44.03
C ASN A 129 -6.08 -27.45 -45.16
N LYS A 130 -7.06 -27.01 -45.97
CA LYS A 130 -7.21 -27.48 -47.35
C LYS A 130 -8.24 -26.66 -48.16
N LYS A 131 -7.72 -26.10 -49.26
CA LYS A 131 -8.37 -25.59 -50.48
C LYS A 131 -9.11 -24.27 -50.41
#